data_AF-A0A3B8JY59-F1
#
_entry.id   AF-A0A3B8JY59-F1
#
_cell.length_a   1.000
_cell.length_b   1.000
_cell.length_c   1.000
_cell.angle_alpha   90.00
_cell.angle_beta   90.00
_cell.angle_gamma   90.00
#
_symmetry.space_group_name_H-M   'P 1'
#
loop_
_entity.id
_entity.type
_entity.pdbx_description
1 polymer ?
#
loop_
_entity_poly.entity_id
_entity_poly.type
_entity_poly.pdbx_seq_one_letter_code
_entity_poly.pdbx_strand_id
1 'polypeptide(L)'
;MCIRDKNYVKPGDGYYWRDGNWWVCRGLDYTKAMEKGAEVFGWKEKWKGWLKPSAVNGTIRTGVGVGVHGNADVGEDVSEAYVRLDPDATAVIYSCVSEHGTGQRSSLCKMAAEILNLPIERVSLAP
;
A
#
# COMPACT_ATOMS: atom_id res chain seq x y z
N MET A 1 10.44 20.48 7.68
CA MET A 1 10.04 20.14 6.30
C MET A 1 11.14 19.27 5.73
N CYS A 2 10.85 17.99 5.46
CA CYS A 2 11.85 17.05 4.98
C CYS A 2 12.12 17.33 3.49
N ILE A 3 13.36 17.14 3.02
CA ILE A 3 13.69 17.25 1.59
C ILE A 3 12.85 16.27 0.76
N ARG A 4 12.46 15.13 1.35
CA ARG A 4 11.62 14.10 0.72
C ARG A 4 10.22 14.62 0.36
N ASP A 5 9.64 15.53 1.16
CA ASP A 5 8.29 16.07 0.93
C ASP A 5 8.19 16.88 -0.37
N LYS A 6 9.34 17.32 -0.91
CA LYS A 6 9.43 18.17 -2.10
C LYS A 6 9.69 17.40 -3.39
N ASN A 7 10.17 16.16 -3.32
CA ASN A 7 10.76 15.46 -4.46
C ASN A 7 10.06 14.14 -4.83
N TYR A 8 9.01 13.73 -4.11
CA TYR A 8 8.24 12.55 -4.48
C TYR A 8 7.14 12.91 -5.48
N VAL A 9 6.75 11.94 -6.32
CA VAL A 9 5.70 12.09 -7.33
C VAL A 9 4.36 12.30 -6.66
N LYS A 10 3.69 13.42 -6.94
CA LYS A 10 2.37 13.76 -6.38
C LYS A 10 1.23 13.28 -7.27
N PRO A 11 -0.01 13.22 -6.74
CA PRO A 11 -1.17 12.95 -7.56
C PRO A 11 -1.25 13.98 -8.70
N GLY A 12 -1.37 13.52 -9.94
CA GLY A 12 -1.36 14.35 -11.15
C GLY A 12 0.01 14.60 -11.77
N ASP A 13 1.12 14.36 -11.04
CA ASP A 13 2.45 14.39 -11.63
C ASP A 13 2.67 13.17 -12.53
N GLY A 14 3.59 13.28 -13.49
CA GLY A 14 3.91 12.18 -14.39
C GLY A 14 5.25 11.51 -14.09
N TYR A 15 5.36 10.24 -14.47
CA TYR A 15 6.55 9.43 -14.34
C TYR A 15 6.70 8.47 -15.52
N TYR A 16 7.94 8.06 -15.81
CA TYR A 16 8.22 6.99 -16.77
C TYR A 16 8.10 5.64 -16.08
N TRP A 17 7.42 4.70 -16.73
CA TRP A 17 7.33 3.32 -16.27
C TRP A 17 8.29 2.40 -17.03
N ARG A 18 8.41 1.14 -16.60
CA ARG A 18 9.36 0.16 -17.15
C ARG A 18 9.16 -0.13 -18.64
N ASP A 19 7.96 0.15 -19.16
CA ASP A 19 7.59 0.03 -20.57
C ASP A 19 8.06 1.22 -21.41
N GLY A 20 8.67 2.24 -20.79
CA GLY A 20 9.11 3.48 -21.44
C GLY A 20 8.00 4.49 -21.67
N ASN A 21 6.76 4.19 -21.29
CA ASN A 21 5.63 5.10 -21.46
C ASN A 21 5.55 6.11 -20.32
N TRP A 22 4.91 7.25 -20.62
CA TRP A 22 4.60 8.28 -19.64
C TRP A 22 3.26 7.99 -18.98
N TRP A 23 3.26 7.92 -17.65
CA TRP A 23 2.08 7.65 -16.84
C TRP A 23 1.81 8.79 -15.87
N VAL A 24 0.52 9.02 -15.58
CA VAL A 24 0.10 9.99 -14.58
C VAL A 24 -0.12 9.28 -13.24
N CYS A 25 0.50 9.80 -12.19
CA CYS A 25 0.32 9.32 -10.83
C CYS A 25 -1.13 9.52 -10.38
N ARG A 26 -1.84 8.40 -10.21
CA ARG A 26 -3.19 8.32 -9.65
C ARG A 26 -3.19 8.01 -8.14
N GLY A 27 -2.00 7.96 -7.53
CA GLY A 27 -1.81 7.66 -6.12
C GLY A 27 -2.33 8.75 -5.19
N LEU A 28 -2.18 8.53 -3.89
CA LEU A 28 -2.52 9.51 -2.85
C LEU A 28 -1.33 10.39 -2.51
N ASP A 29 -1.61 11.61 -2.08
CA ASP A 29 -0.61 12.51 -1.50
C ASP A 29 -0.20 12.01 -0.11
N TYR A 30 1.06 11.62 0.05
CA TYR A 30 1.59 11.06 1.29
C TYR A 30 1.93 12.11 2.36
N THR A 31 1.86 13.40 2.04
CA THR A 31 2.28 14.51 2.93
C THR A 31 1.60 14.40 4.28
N LYS A 32 0.29 14.15 4.31
CA LYS A 32 -0.46 14.00 5.57
C LYS A 32 0.06 12.85 6.44
N ALA A 33 0.37 11.71 5.82
CA ALA A 33 0.89 10.55 6.53
C ALA A 33 2.32 10.82 7.04
N MET A 34 3.16 11.48 6.25
CA MET A 34 4.52 11.86 6.64
C MET A 34 4.52 12.87 7.79
N GLU A 35 3.68 13.90 7.71
CA GLU A 35 3.52 14.90 8.77
C GLU A 35 3.03 14.26 10.06
N LYS A 36 1.99 13.42 9.98
CA LYS A 36 1.45 12.73 11.16
C LYS A 36 2.45 11.74 11.77
N GLY A 37 3.15 10.99 10.92
CA GLY A 37 4.21 10.07 11.35
C GLY A 37 5.35 10.81 12.04
N ALA A 38 5.77 11.96 11.51
CA ALA A 38 6.81 12.79 12.12
C ALA A 38 6.37 13.39 13.46
N GLU A 39 5.12 13.81 13.58
CA GLU A 39 4.52 14.28 14.83
C GLU A 39 4.52 13.18 15.90
N VAL A 40 3.91 12.02 15.59
CA VAL A 40 3.79 10.89 16.52
C VAL A 40 5.16 10.34 16.92
N PHE A 41 6.12 10.32 16.00
CA PHE A 41 7.49 9.91 16.32
C PHE A 41 8.25 10.92 17.20
N GLY A 42 7.82 12.17 17.29
CA GLY A 42 8.56 13.25 17.97
C GLY A 42 9.78 13.70 17.17
N TRP A 43 9.66 13.79 15.85
CA TRP A 43 10.79 14.04 14.95
C TRP A 43 11.56 15.32 15.28
N LYS A 44 10.85 16.40 15.63
CA LYS A 44 11.47 17.71 15.95
C LYS A 44 12.42 17.65 17.15
N GLU A 45 12.12 16.80 18.12
CA GLU A 45 12.93 16.65 19.35
C GLU A 45 14.11 15.70 19.13
N LYS A 46 13.87 14.61 18.40
CA LYS A 46 14.87 13.56 18.16
C LYS A 46 15.87 13.94 17.08
N TRP A 47 15.46 14.67 16.05
CA TRP A 47 16.35 15.12 14.99
C TRP A 47 17.16 16.34 15.44
N LYS A 48 18.44 16.13 15.75
CA LYS A 48 19.36 17.18 16.22
C LYS A 48 20.22 17.79 15.10
N GLY A 49 19.99 17.38 13.86
CA GLY A 49 20.78 17.78 12.69
C GLY A 49 21.78 16.70 12.24
N TRP A 50 22.43 16.96 11.10
CA TRP A 50 23.40 16.04 10.52
C TRP A 50 24.59 15.78 11.44
N LEU A 51 25.06 14.53 11.44
CA LEU A 51 26.19 14.05 12.26
C LEU A 51 26.02 14.28 13.77
N LYS A 52 24.79 14.58 14.23
CA LYS A 52 24.46 14.73 15.64
C LYS A 52 23.56 13.58 16.09
N PRO A 53 24.01 12.75 17.04
CA PRO A 53 23.21 11.63 17.52
C PRO A 53 21.99 12.15 18.30
N SER A 54 20.85 11.46 18.13
CA SER A 54 19.64 11.72 18.90
C SER A 54 19.86 11.41 20.38
N ALA A 55 20.64 10.38 20.70
CA ALA A 55 21.04 10.01 22.05
C ALA A 55 22.48 9.48 22.09
N VAL A 56 23.14 9.67 23.25
CA VAL A 56 24.49 9.21 23.53
C VAL A 56 24.47 8.46 24.86
N ASN A 57 24.92 7.20 24.85
CA ASN A 57 25.09 6.41 26.07
C ASN A 57 26.45 5.71 26.03
N GLY A 58 27.45 6.24 26.74
CA GLY A 58 28.83 5.76 26.68
C GLY A 58 29.39 5.81 25.26
N THR A 59 29.72 4.65 24.70
CA THR A 59 30.22 4.48 23.33
C THR A 59 29.12 4.34 22.28
N ILE A 60 27.85 4.18 22.68
CA ILE A 60 26.72 3.99 21.77
C ILE A 60 26.22 5.35 21.28
N ARG A 61 25.88 5.43 19.99
CA ARG A 61 25.30 6.60 19.32
C ARG A 61 24.02 6.17 18.61
N THR A 62 22.90 6.81 18.91
CA THR A 62 21.63 6.52 18.26
C THR A 62 21.31 7.59 17.23
N GLY A 63 21.10 7.18 15.97
CA GLY A 63 20.58 8.02 14.90
C GLY A 63 19.09 7.76 14.67
N VAL A 64 18.44 8.69 13.98
CA VAL A 64 17.06 8.52 13.48
C VAL A 64 17.05 8.76 11.98
N GLY A 65 16.20 8.01 11.28
CA GLY A 65 16.07 8.06 9.83
C GLY A 65 14.63 7.83 9.40
N VAL A 66 14.29 8.33 8.21
CA VAL A 66 12.98 8.13 7.58
C VAL A 66 13.19 7.73 6.13
N GLY A 67 12.47 6.70 5.70
CA GLY A 67 12.38 6.23 4.33
C GLY A 67 10.95 6.38 3.83
N VAL A 68 10.81 6.82 2.58
CA VAL A 68 9.53 6.83 1.86
C VAL A 68 9.74 5.93 0.65
N HIS A 69 8.87 4.93 0.53
CA HIS A 69 8.87 3.98 -0.57
C HIS A 69 7.46 3.92 -1.14
N GLY A 70 7.34 4.15 -2.44
CA GLY A 70 6.12 3.93 -3.20
C GLY A 70 6.37 2.79 -4.17
N ASN A 71 5.39 1.90 -4.31
CA ASN A 71 5.33 0.99 -5.44
C ASN A 71 4.26 1.53 -6.41
N ALA A 72 4.50 1.38 -7.71
CA ALA A 72 3.54 1.78 -8.73
C ALA A 72 3.11 0.53 -9.49
N ASP A 73 1.85 0.54 -9.90
CA ASP A 73 1.26 -0.44 -10.81
C ASP A 73 0.41 0.36 -11.79
N VAL A 74 0.68 0.21 -13.09
CA VAL A 74 -0.01 0.98 -14.13
C VAL A 74 -1.22 0.23 -14.70
N GLY A 75 -1.53 -0.97 -14.20
CA GLY A 75 -2.57 -1.85 -14.75
C GLY A 75 -2.14 -2.46 -16.08
N GLU A 76 -0.86 -2.86 -16.17
CA GLU A 76 -0.25 -3.41 -17.37
C GLU A 76 -0.80 -4.79 -17.78
N ASP A 77 -1.14 -5.61 -16.79
CA ASP A 77 -1.60 -6.98 -16.98
C ASP A 77 -3.10 -7.09 -16.73
N VAL A 78 -3.77 -7.83 -17.61
CA VAL A 78 -5.20 -8.13 -17.45
C VAL A 78 -5.35 -9.36 -16.56
N SER A 79 -6.18 -9.24 -15.54
CA SER A 79 -6.61 -10.36 -14.71
C SER A 79 -8.12 -10.57 -14.83
N GLU A 80 -8.55 -11.82 -14.75
CA GLU A 80 -9.95 -12.21 -14.91
C GLU A 80 -10.44 -12.99 -13.69
N ALA A 81 -11.72 -12.82 -13.37
CA ALA A 81 -12.41 -13.60 -12.38
C ALA A 81 -13.85 -13.88 -12.84
N TYR A 82 -14.32 -15.10 -12.62
CA TYR A 82 -15.70 -15.51 -12.81
C TYR A 82 -16.34 -15.79 -11.46
N VAL A 83 -17.55 -15.29 -11.23
CA VAL A 83 -18.32 -15.55 -10.00
C VAL A 83 -19.57 -16.34 -10.37
N ARG A 84 -19.69 -17.55 -9.84
CA ARG A 84 -20.91 -18.36 -9.94
C ARG A 84 -21.79 -18.09 -8.73
N LEU A 85 -23.07 -17.85 -8.97
CA LEU A 85 -24.11 -17.84 -7.93
C LEU A 85 -24.83 -19.19 -7.97
N ASP A 86 -24.87 -19.87 -6.84
CA ASP A 86 -25.55 -21.15 -6.70
C ASP A 86 -26.95 -20.94 -6.06
N PRO A 87 -27.95 -21.81 -6.36
CA PRO A 87 -29.33 -21.63 -5.88
C PRO A 87 -29.53 -21.63 -4.36
N ASP A 88 -28.53 -22.08 -3.60
CA ASP A 88 -28.52 -22.11 -2.14
C ASP A 88 -27.99 -20.80 -1.51
N ALA A 89 -27.97 -19.73 -2.31
CA ALA A 89 -27.48 -18.40 -1.95
C ALA A 89 -25.99 -18.39 -1.53
N THR A 90 -25.18 -19.22 -2.19
CA THR A 90 -23.72 -19.17 -2.11
C THR A 90 -23.10 -18.60 -3.39
N ALA A 91 -21.89 -18.07 -3.26
CA ALA A 91 -21.11 -17.58 -4.38
C ALA A 91 -19.71 -18.22 -4.42
N VAL A 92 -19.30 -18.69 -5.59
CA VAL A 92 -17.98 -19.28 -5.82
C VAL A 92 -17.22 -18.44 -6.84
N ILE A 93 -16.07 -17.91 -6.43
CA ILE A 93 -15.18 -17.11 -7.25
C ILE A 93 -14.14 -18.03 -7.89
N TYR A 94 -13.91 -17.88 -9.19
CA TYR A 94 -12.88 -18.55 -9.97
C TYR A 94 -11.92 -17.49 -10.49
N SER A 95 -10.68 -17.51 -10.04
CA SER A 95 -9.64 -16.58 -10.50
C SER A 95 -8.27 -17.23 -10.35
N CYS A 96 -7.36 -16.91 -11.28
CA CYS A 96 -5.97 -17.35 -11.23
C CYS A 96 -5.18 -16.54 -10.20
N VAL A 97 -5.50 -16.71 -8.92
CA VAL A 97 -4.84 -16.03 -7.81
C VAL A 97 -4.02 -17.02 -6.99
N SER A 98 -2.75 -16.67 -6.78
CA SER A 98 -1.85 -17.44 -5.92
C SER A 98 -1.96 -16.95 -4.48
N GLU A 99 -2.05 -17.88 -3.52
CA GLU A 99 -1.99 -17.57 -2.10
C GLU A 99 -0.64 -18.00 -1.52
N HIS A 100 -0.01 -17.09 -0.77
CA HIS A 100 1.30 -17.31 -0.15
C HIS A 100 1.35 -16.70 1.26
N GLY A 101 0.19 -16.44 1.88
CA GLY A 101 0.04 -15.90 3.24
C GLY A 101 -0.29 -14.41 3.31
N THR A 102 -0.51 -13.74 2.16
CA THR A 102 -0.88 -12.31 2.11
C THR A 102 -2.40 -12.10 2.14
N GLY A 103 -3.18 -13.17 2.12
CA GLY A 103 -4.63 -13.12 2.32
C GLY A 103 -5.42 -12.75 1.07
N GLN A 104 -4.84 -12.97 -0.13
CA GLN A 104 -5.46 -12.69 -1.43
C GLN A 104 -6.84 -13.36 -1.55
N ARG A 105 -6.94 -14.63 -1.16
CA ARG A 105 -8.21 -15.38 -1.24
C ARG A 105 -9.29 -14.75 -0.36
N SER A 106 -8.91 -14.35 0.85
CA SER A 106 -9.83 -13.72 1.81
C SER A 106 -10.30 -12.34 1.34
N SER A 107 -9.42 -11.56 0.70
CA SER A 107 -9.74 -10.22 0.18
C SER A 107 -10.72 -10.30 -0.99
N LEU A 108 -10.51 -11.23 -1.92
CA LEU A 108 -11.45 -11.45 -3.03
C LEU A 108 -12.85 -11.85 -2.51
N CYS A 109 -12.92 -12.72 -1.51
CA CYS A 109 -14.21 -13.12 -0.91
C CYS A 109 -14.92 -11.95 -0.25
N LYS A 110 -14.20 -11.06 0.47
CA LYS A 110 -14.77 -9.84 1.05
C LYS A 110 -15.35 -8.91 -0.01
N MET A 111 -14.62 -8.68 -1.10
CA MET A 111 -15.09 -7.83 -2.20
C MET A 111 -16.36 -8.38 -2.85
N ALA A 112 -16.39 -9.68 -3.17
CA ALA A 112 -17.58 -10.29 -3.75
C ALA A 112 -18.76 -10.31 -2.76
N ALA A 113 -18.53 -10.57 -1.47
CA ALA A 113 -19.56 -10.54 -0.44
C ALA A 113 -20.21 -9.15 -0.31
N GLU A 114 -19.40 -8.08 -0.34
CA GLU A 114 -19.88 -6.70 -0.29
C GLU A 114 -20.75 -6.35 -1.51
N ILE A 115 -20.27 -6.66 -2.73
CA ILE A 115 -20.99 -6.34 -3.97
C ILE A 115 -22.28 -7.16 -4.12
N LEU A 116 -22.25 -8.43 -3.73
CA LEU A 116 -23.41 -9.33 -3.82
C LEU A 116 -24.34 -9.20 -2.61
N ASN A 117 -23.96 -8.41 -1.60
CA ASN A 117 -24.66 -8.28 -0.33
C ASN A 117 -24.95 -9.64 0.34
N LEU A 118 -23.94 -10.51 0.38
CA LEU A 118 -23.99 -11.82 1.01
C LEU A 118 -23.14 -11.85 2.29
N PRO A 119 -23.50 -12.68 3.29
CA PRO A 119 -22.60 -13.00 4.38
C PRO A 119 -21.28 -13.58 3.85
N ILE A 120 -20.14 -13.20 4.43
CA ILE A 120 -18.83 -13.63 3.93
C ILE A 120 -18.65 -15.15 3.98
N GLU A 121 -19.33 -15.83 4.91
CA GLU A 121 -19.33 -17.29 5.06
C GLU A 121 -20.03 -18.00 3.89
N ARG A 122 -20.78 -17.27 3.06
CA ARG A 122 -21.46 -17.77 1.85
C ARG A 122 -20.64 -17.55 0.58
N VAL A 123 -19.46 -16.94 0.69
CA VAL A 123 -18.59 -16.65 -0.45
C VAL A 123 -17.30 -17.43 -0.30
N SER A 124 -16.93 -18.18 -1.33
CA SER A 124 -15.68 -18.93 -1.36
C SER A 124 -14.94 -18.75 -2.69
N LEU A 125 -13.64 -19.00 -2.67
CA LEU A 125 -12.83 -19.09 -3.88
C LEU A 125 -12.69 -20.58 -4.21
N ALA A 126 -12.86 -20.93 -5.49
CA ALA A 126 -12.61 -22.29 -5.99
C ALA A 126 -11.19 -22.75 -5.59
N PRO A 127 -10.98 -24.08 -5.40
CA PRO A 127 -9.68 -24.63 -5.00
C PRO A 127 -8.51 -24.05 -5.80
#